data_AF-A0A233HFS7-F1
#
_entry.id   AF-A0A233HFS7-F1
#
_cell.length_a   1.000
_cell.length_b   1.000
_cell.length_c   1.000
_cell.angle_alpha   90.00
_cell.angle_beta   90.00
_cell.angle_gamma   90.00
#
_symmetry.space_group_name_H-M   'P 1'
#
loop_
_entity.id
_entity.type
_entity.pdbx_description
1 polymer ?
#
loop_
_entity_poly.entity_id
_entity_poly.type
_entity_poly.pdbx_seq_one_letter_code
_entity_poly.pdbx_strand_id
1 'polypeptide(L)' 'MNDPTVPLDGASEEIKLAVDLIYLLETNQIEPHTALEALKIVQQDLLRKLDDTARE' A
#
# COMPACT_ATOMS: atom_id res chain seq x y z
N MET A 1 -9.71 -8.34 -26.12
CA MET A 1 -8.28 -8.66 -25.92
C MET A 1 -8.13 -9.19 -24.52
N ASN A 2 -7.54 -10.37 -24.42
CA ASN A 2 -7.36 -11.14 -23.20
C ASN A 2 -5.95 -10.84 -22.71
N ASP A 3 -5.79 -10.15 -21.58
CA ASP A 3 -4.56 -10.23 -20.79
C ASP A 3 -4.93 -10.25 -19.29
N PRO A 4 -5.31 -11.43 -18.77
CA PRO A 4 -5.25 -11.67 -17.35
C PRO A 4 -3.76 -11.68 -16.96
N THR A 5 -3.39 -10.99 -15.89
CA THR A 5 -2.05 -11.02 -15.30
C THR A 5 -0.95 -10.43 -16.18
N VAL A 6 -0.74 -9.10 -16.13
CA VAL A 6 0.64 -8.62 -16.18
C VAL A 6 1.33 -9.29 -14.98
N PRO A 7 2.36 -10.13 -15.18
CA PRO A 7 3.10 -10.66 -14.05
C PRO A 7 3.66 -9.46 -13.30
N LEU A 8 3.16 -9.22 -12.08
CA LEU A 8 3.75 -8.21 -11.22
C LEU A 8 5.23 -8.51 -10.94
N ASP A 9 5.76 -9.68 -11.32
CA ASP A 9 7.17 -10.05 -11.25
C ASP A 9 8.14 -8.92 -11.63
N GLY A 10 7.82 -8.12 -12.66
CA GLY A 10 8.65 -6.98 -13.10
C GLY A 10 8.32 -5.61 -12.50
N ALA A 11 7.30 -5.50 -11.64
CA ALA A 11 6.91 -4.24 -11.01
C ALA A 11 7.80 -3.92 -9.79
N SER A 12 7.99 -2.63 -9.51
CA SER A 12 8.70 -2.17 -8.32
C SER A 12 8.02 -2.67 -7.04
N GLU A 13 8.78 -2.80 -5.95
CA GLU A 13 8.29 -3.34 -4.67
C GLU A 13 7.10 -2.53 -4.13
N GLU A 14 7.11 -1.21 -4.30
CA GLU A 14 6.02 -0.32 -3.89
C GLU A 14 4.72 -0.58 -4.65
N ILE A 15 4.80 -0.99 -5.92
CA ILE A 15 3.62 -1.32 -6.74
C ILE A 15 3.04 -2.66 -6.30
N LYS A 16 3.89 -3.67 -6.09
CA LYS A 16 3.48 -4.99 -5.58
C LYS A 16 2.75 -4.85 -4.24
N LEU A 17 3.36 -4.12 -3.31
CA LEU A 17 2.78 -3.87 -2.00
C LEU A 17 1.45 -3.10 -2.09
N ALA A 18 1.34 -2.11 -2.98
CA ALA A 18 0.10 -1.38 -3.17
C ALA A 18 -1.04 -2.30 -3.64
N VAL A 19 -0.75 -3.23 -4.56
CA VAL A 19 -1.73 -4.22 -5.02
C VAL A 19 -2.17 -5.14 -3.89
N ASP A 20 -1.22 -5.66 -3.10
CA ASP A 20 -1.54 -6.52 -1.96
C ASP A 20 -2.40 -5.80 -0.91
N LEU A 21 -2.11 -4.52 -0.65
CA LEU A 21 -2.90 -3.69 0.27
C LEU A 21 -4.31 -3.44 -0.27
N ILE A 22 -4.46 -3.16 -1.56
CA ILE A 22 -5.79 -2.99 -2.18
C ILE A 22 -6.59 -4.28 -2.04
N TYR A 23 -6.00 -5.42 -2.38
CA TYR A 23 -6.65 -6.72 -2.23
C TYR A 23 -7.08 -6.98 -0.78
N LEU A 24 -6.23 -6.67 0.20
CA LEU A 24 -6.57 -6.83 1.61
C LEU A 24 -7.76 -5.94 2.03
N LEU A 25 -7.80 -4.69 1.58
CA LEU A 25 -8.88 -3.76 1.91
C LEU A 25 -10.21 -4.20 1.29
N GLU A 26 -10.18 -4.64 0.03
CA GLU A 26 -11.37 -5.13 -0.68
C GLU A 26 -11.91 -6.42 -0.07
N THR A 27 -11.05 -7.39 0.24
CA THR A 27 -11.44 -8.67 0.86
C THR A 27 -12.06 -8.49 2.24
N ASN A 28 -11.67 -7.44 2.97
CA ASN A 28 -12.26 -7.07 4.26
C ASN A 28 -13.45 -6.10 4.13
N GLN A 29 -13.88 -5.78 2.90
CA GLN A 29 -15.00 -4.87 2.61
C GLN A 29 -14.83 -3.50 3.30
N ILE A 30 -13.59 -2.99 3.31
CA ILE A 30 -13.29 -1.68 3.90
C ILE A 30 -13.71 -0.59 2.92
N GLU A 31 -14.57 0.32 3.38
CA GLU A 31 -14.98 1.47 2.60
C GLU A 31 -13.77 2.33 2.17
N PRO A 32 -13.71 2.80 0.90
CA PRO A 32 -12.56 3.54 0.39
C PRO A 32 -12.20 4.78 1.23
N HIS A 33 -13.20 5.49 1.75
CA HIS A 33 -12.97 6.64 2.62
C HIS A 33 -12.24 6.24 3.92
N THR A 34 -12.69 5.16 4.57
CA THR A 34 -12.05 4.64 5.78
C THR A 34 -10.63 4.13 5.49
N ALA A 35 -10.44 3.45 4.36
CA ALA A 35 -9.13 2.99 3.92
C ALA A 35 -8.15 4.16 3.71
N LEU A 36 -8.59 5.24 3.06
CA LEU A 36 -7.76 6.43 2.85
C LEU A 36 -7.36 7.10 4.16
N GLU A 37 -8.27 7.24 5.13
CA GLU A 37 -7.94 7.80 6.44
C GLU A 37 -6.94 6.90 7.21
N ALA A 38 -7.11 5.58 7.15
CA ALA A 38 -6.17 4.64 7.75
C ALA A 38 -4.77 4.71 7.09
N LEU A 39 -4.71 4.77 5.76
CA LEU A 39 -3.46 4.87 5.00
C LEU A 39 -2.72 6.19 5.30
N LYS A 40 -3.42 7.29 5.55
CA LYS A 40 -2.80 8.54 6.02
C LYS A 40 -2.10 8.36 7.36
N ILE A 41 -2.73 7.65 8.30
CA ILE A 41 -2.13 7.37 9.62
C ILE A 41 -0.87 6.52 9.45
N VAL A 42 -0.94 5.45 8.64
CA VAL A 42 0.21 4.59 8.32
C VAL A 42 1.34 5.39 7.67
N GLN A 43 1.02 6.24 6.70
CA GLN A 43 2.01 7.11 6.04
C GLN A 43 2.73 8.01 7.07
N GLN A 44 1.98 8.64 7.97
CA GLN A 44 2.57 9.49 9.01
C GLN A 44 3.46 8.72 9.99
N ASP A 45 3.12 7.46 10.31
CA ASP A 45 3.95 6.59 11.15
C ASP A 45 5.27 6.23 10.45
N LEU A 46 5.21 5.87 9.17
CA LEU A 46 6.41 5.56 8.37
C LEU A 46 7.32 6.79 8.21
N LEU A 47 6.75 7.97 7.96
CA LEU A 47 7.52 9.21 7.90
C LEU A 47 8.25 9.50 9.22
N ARG A 48 7.57 9.32 10.36
CA ARG A 48 8.20 9.48 11.69
C ARG A 48 9.35 8.51 11.88
N LYS A 49 9.20 7.24 11.49
CA LYS A 49 10.27 6.24 11.58
C LYS A 49 11.48 6.60 10.71
N LEU A 50 11.26 7.14 9.52
CA LEU A 50 12.34 7.62 8.66
C LEU A 50 13.06 8.83 9.27
N ASP A 51 12.31 9.78 9.83
CA ASP A 51 12.88 10.94 10.53
C ASP A 51 13.69 10.52 11.77
N ASP A 52 13.21 9.53 12.53
CA ASP A 52 13.90 9.00 13.70
C ASP A 52 15.17 8.23 13.30
N THR A 53 15.13 7.44 12.22
CA THR A 53 16.31 6.75 11.66
C THR A 53 17.36 7.75 11.16
N ALA A 54 16.94 8.92 10.67
CA ALA A 54 17.85 9.98 10.19
C ALA A 54 18.50 10.78 11.34
N ARG A 55 18.03 10.61 12.58
CA ARG A 55 18.55 11.29 13.78
C ARG A 55 19.50 10.43 14.60
N GLU A 56 19.65 9.16 14.24
CA GLU A 56 20.65 8.21 14.80
C GLU A 56 21.98 8.28 14.03
#